data_AF-A0A2E9ASW8-F1
#
_entry.id   AF-A0A2E9ASW8-F1
#
_cell.length_a   1.000
_cell.length_b   1.000
_cell.length_c   1.000
_cell.angle_alpha   90.00
_cell.angle_beta   90.00
_cell.angle_gamma   90.00
#
_symmetry.space_group_name_H-M   'P 1'
#
loop_
_entity.id
_entity.type
_entity.pdbx_description
1 polymer ?
#
loop_
_entity_poly.entity_id
_entity_poly.type
_entity_poly.pdbx_seq_one_letter_code
_entity_poly.pdbx_strand_id
1 'polypeptide(L)'
;MTKGELGPELCEILTYELKDAIEWAAQWPTLGDAEDAGYTMTVEYIEGMGTHHVMLNDFSMNDDEFDSENPKFPGTRIDDVFEHDKPEFLMYGGEDRDSELVGFAWFVHAPADSPPEGFTGDNDWWHRHESLCLRPSDFLMRGADIEDTQCENREGINVNLEEYWMVHAWIVRPWLTYDDVFTNHHPCLHEEGPEEDLEAECWGESTEHVGHDI
;
A
#
# COMPACT_ATOMS: atom_id res chain seq x y z
N MET A 1 1.54 16.42 -10.53
CA MET A 1 2.00 17.37 -9.49
C MET A 1 3.51 17.53 -9.60
N THR A 2 4.09 18.61 -9.09
CA THR A 2 5.55 18.78 -9.04
C THR A 2 5.94 18.85 -7.58
N LYS A 3 6.67 17.84 -7.10
CA LYS A 3 7.20 17.83 -5.74
C LYS A 3 8.10 19.03 -5.49
N GLY A 4 8.09 19.49 -4.25
CA GLY A 4 8.89 20.64 -3.84
C GLY A 4 9.39 20.52 -2.41
N GLU A 5 10.46 21.26 -2.12
CA GLU A 5 10.90 21.46 -0.75
C GLU A 5 9.77 22.10 0.06
N LEU A 6 9.42 21.46 1.17
CA LEU A 6 8.42 22.00 2.08
C LEU A 6 9.02 23.12 2.93
N GLY A 7 8.23 24.18 3.12
CA GLY A 7 8.54 25.18 4.13
C GLY A 7 8.54 24.56 5.54
N PRO A 8 9.24 25.15 6.52
CA PRO A 8 9.41 24.56 7.85
C PRO A 8 8.09 24.21 8.56
N GLU A 9 7.05 25.04 8.41
CA GLU A 9 5.74 24.81 9.04
C GLU A 9 5.02 23.59 8.45
N LEU A 10 4.98 23.46 7.12
CA LEU A 10 4.38 22.31 6.46
C LEU A 10 5.19 21.03 6.74
N CYS A 11 6.51 21.14 6.80
CA CYS A 11 7.39 20.02 7.15
C CYS A 11 7.14 19.51 8.59
N GLU A 12 6.92 20.42 9.54
CA GLU A 12 6.58 20.05 10.92
C GLU A 12 5.24 19.32 10.99
N ILE A 13 4.21 19.83 10.30
CA ILE A 13 2.88 19.18 10.25
C ILE A 13 2.97 17.79 9.63
N LEU A 14 3.59 17.67 8.45
CA LEU A 14 3.80 16.40 7.78
C LEU A 14 4.55 15.40 8.69
N THR A 15 5.56 15.86 9.42
CA THR A 15 6.30 15.01 10.36
C THR A 15 5.39 14.43 11.44
N TYR A 16 4.42 15.19 11.95
CA TYR A 16 3.46 14.67 12.92
C TYR A 16 2.44 13.72 12.28
N GLU A 17 1.97 14.01 11.07
CA GLU A 17 1.07 13.10 10.34
C GLU A 17 1.72 11.72 10.15
N LEU A 18 2.97 11.70 9.66
CA LEU A 18 3.73 10.45 9.48
C LEU A 18 4.01 9.75 10.82
N LYS A 19 4.25 10.51 11.89
CA LYS A 19 4.44 9.96 13.23
C LYS A 19 3.18 9.28 13.75
N ASP A 20 2.00 9.85 13.52
CA ASP A 20 0.73 9.27 13.97
C ASP A 20 0.49 7.89 13.33
N ALA A 21 0.79 7.74 12.03
CA ALA A 21 0.72 6.45 11.34
C ALA A 21 1.64 5.39 11.97
N ILE A 22 2.89 5.77 12.26
CA ILE A 22 3.87 4.89 12.93
C ILE A 22 3.37 4.49 14.33
N GLU A 23 2.85 5.44 15.11
CA GLU A 23 2.36 5.19 16.47
C GLU A 23 1.12 4.28 16.48
N TRP A 24 0.22 4.43 15.50
CA TRP A 24 -0.93 3.55 15.34
C TRP A 24 -0.52 2.13 14.95
N ALA A 25 0.38 2.00 13.96
CA ALA A 25 0.83 0.72 13.45
C ALA A 25 1.79 -0.03 14.39
N ALA A 26 2.37 0.64 15.40
CA ALA A 26 3.26 0.01 16.39
C ALA A 26 2.62 -1.14 17.19
N GLN A 27 1.30 -1.33 17.07
CA GLN A 27 0.57 -2.47 17.59
C GLN A 27 0.86 -3.79 16.85
N TRP A 28 1.33 -3.69 15.60
CA TRP A 28 1.60 -4.82 14.70
C TRP A 28 3.03 -4.73 14.12
N PRO A 29 4.06 -4.90 14.96
CA PRO A 29 5.44 -4.76 14.51
C PRO A 29 5.89 -5.90 13.57
N THR A 30 5.20 -7.04 13.61
CA THR A 30 5.46 -8.20 12.75
C THR A 30 4.21 -8.62 11.99
N LEU A 31 4.42 -9.32 10.88
CA LEU A 31 3.35 -9.92 10.09
C LEU A 31 2.42 -10.77 10.95
N GLY A 32 2.99 -11.62 11.81
CA GLY A 32 2.21 -12.50 12.68
C GLY A 32 1.32 -11.74 13.65
N ASP A 33 1.76 -10.59 14.18
CA ASP A 33 0.94 -9.74 15.04
C ASP A 33 -0.26 -9.16 14.27
N ALA A 34 -0.05 -8.76 13.01
CA ALA A 34 -1.10 -8.24 12.15
C ALA A 34 -2.15 -9.30 11.81
N GLU A 35 -1.69 -10.49 11.41
CA GLU A 35 -2.57 -11.63 11.12
C GLU A 35 -3.41 -12.03 12.35
N ASP A 36 -2.78 -12.08 13.52
CA ASP A 36 -3.46 -12.40 14.79
C ASP A 36 -4.54 -11.33 15.14
N ALA A 37 -4.37 -10.10 14.66
CA ALA A 37 -5.35 -9.01 14.80
C ALA A 37 -6.42 -8.98 13.70
N GLY A 38 -6.31 -9.81 12.66
CA GLY A 38 -7.30 -9.92 11.58
C GLY A 38 -6.92 -9.21 10.28
N TYR A 39 -5.66 -8.85 10.09
CA TYR A 39 -5.16 -8.45 8.78
C TYR A 39 -5.00 -9.66 7.85
N THR A 40 -5.36 -9.49 6.58
CA THR A 40 -5.25 -10.51 5.54
C THR A 40 -4.26 -10.08 4.47
N MET A 41 -3.37 -10.98 4.06
CA MET A 41 -2.47 -10.76 2.93
C MET A 41 -3.28 -10.59 1.64
N THR A 42 -3.16 -9.43 1.02
CA THR A 42 -3.77 -9.10 -0.28
C THR A 42 -2.74 -9.13 -1.38
N VAL A 43 -1.47 -8.84 -1.08
CA VAL A 43 -0.38 -8.92 -2.06
C VAL A 43 0.74 -9.76 -1.44
N GLU A 44 1.12 -10.82 -2.15
CA GLU A 44 2.32 -11.63 -1.88
C GLU A 44 3.58 -10.74 -1.98
N TYR A 45 4.73 -11.26 -1.58
CA TYR A 45 5.96 -10.46 -1.62
C TYR A 45 6.30 -10.01 -3.06
N ILE A 46 6.46 -8.71 -3.25
CA ILE A 46 6.92 -8.09 -4.50
C ILE A 46 8.21 -7.32 -4.24
N GLU A 47 9.20 -7.48 -5.12
CA GLU A 47 10.44 -6.70 -5.08
C GLU A 47 10.15 -5.20 -5.00
N GLY A 48 10.81 -4.50 -4.08
CA GLY A 48 10.63 -3.09 -3.83
C GLY A 48 9.39 -2.74 -2.99
N MET A 49 8.46 -3.67 -2.78
CA MET A 49 7.16 -3.40 -2.15
C MET A 49 6.94 -4.19 -0.85
N GLY A 50 7.51 -5.39 -0.74
CA GLY A 50 7.15 -6.31 0.33
C GLY A 50 5.75 -6.89 0.14
N THR A 51 5.16 -7.42 1.21
CA THR A 51 3.77 -7.88 1.22
C THR A 51 2.81 -6.74 1.52
N HIS A 52 1.52 -6.89 1.20
CA HIS A 52 0.48 -5.91 1.60
C HIS A 52 -0.65 -6.60 2.34
N HIS A 53 -1.01 -6.04 3.49
CA HIS A 53 -1.98 -6.61 4.41
C HIS A 53 -3.07 -5.60 4.75
N VAL A 54 -4.33 -5.99 4.59
CA VAL A 54 -5.50 -5.15 4.85
C VAL A 54 -6.47 -5.83 5.80
N MET A 55 -7.15 -5.01 6.61
CA MET A 55 -8.22 -5.48 7.48
C MET A 55 -9.56 -5.47 6.75
N LEU A 56 -10.00 -6.66 6.31
CA LEU A 56 -11.28 -6.83 5.60
C LEU A 56 -12.49 -7.04 6.54
N ASN A 57 -12.25 -7.31 7.83
CA ASN A 57 -13.30 -7.68 8.77
C ASN A 57 -14.18 -8.83 8.21
N ASP A 58 -15.49 -8.63 8.12
CA ASP A 58 -16.45 -9.62 7.59
C ASP A 58 -16.74 -9.42 6.09
N PHE A 59 -16.03 -8.54 5.38
CA PHE A 59 -16.25 -8.29 3.95
C PHE A 59 -15.94 -9.54 3.10
N SER A 60 -16.77 -9.80 2.09
CA SER A 60 -16.54 -10.87 1.12
C SER A 60 -16.94 -10.44 -0.28
N MET A 61 -16.07 -10.73 -1.25
CA MET A 61 -16.38 -10.56 -2.68
C MET A 61 -17.36 -11.62 -3.21
N ASN A 62 -17.64 -12.68 -2.43
CA ASN A 62 -18.63 -13.69 -2.81
C ASN A 62 -20.06 -13.32 -2.38
N ASP A 63 -20.25 -12.13 -1.79
CA ASP A 63 -21.59 -11.60 -1.58
C ASP A 63 -22.23 -11.29 -2.93
N ASP A 64 -23.49 -11.71 -3.11
CA ASP A 64 -24.26 -11.45 -4.33
C ASP A 64 -24.45 -9.93 -4.59
N GLU A 65 -24.23 -9.09 -3.58
CA GLU A 65 -24.27 -7.62 -3.69
C GLU A 65 -22.95 -6.99 -4.15
N PHE A 66 -21.84 -7.73 -4.20
CA PHE A 66 -20.56 -7.20 -4.66
C PHE A 66 -20.56 -6.99 -6.18
N ASP A 67 -20.34 -5.75 -6.62
CA ASP A 67 -20.21 -5.37 -8.03
C ASP A 67 -18.75 -5.06 -8.35
N SER A 68 -18.08 -5.94 -9.12
CA SER A 68 -16.68 -5.75 -9.50
C SER A 68 -16.44 -4.57 -10.43
N GLU A 69 -17.48 -4.09 -11.13
CA GLU A 69 -17.39 -2.92 -12.02
C GLU A 69 -17.55 -1.60 -11.25
N ASN A 70 -18.22 -1.62 -10.09
CA ASN A 70 -18.42 -0.48 -9.21
C ASN A 70 -18.17 -0.88 -7.75
N PRO A 71 -16.94 -1.30 -7.41
CA PRO A 71 -16.70 -1.97 -6.14
C PRO A 71 -16.89 -1.02 -4.97
N LYS A 72 -17.41 -1.59 -3.89
CA LYS A 72 -17.48 -0.99 -2.56
C LYS A 72 -17.05 -2.03 -1.54
N PHE A 73 -16.35 -1.58 -0.50
CA PHE A 73 -15.78 -2.45 0.54
C PHE A 73 -16.41 -2.13 1.91
N PRO A 74 -17.74 -2.29 2.06
CA PRO A 74 -18.43 -1.89 3.28
C PRO A 74 -17.90 -2.66 4.50
N GLY A 75 -17.72 -1.95 5.62
CA GLY A 75 -17.20 -2.53 6.85
C GLY A 75 -15.68 -2.71 6.85
N THR A 76 -14.97 -2.32 5.79
CA THR A 76 -13.51 -2.17 5.77
C THR A 76 -13.11 -0.71 5.98
N ARG A 77 -11.81 -0.41 5.96
CA ARG A 77 -11.28 0.96 5.91
C ARG A 77 -11.09 1.48 4.48
N ILE A 78 -11.28 0.64 3.46
CA ILE A 78 -11.20 1.06 2.07
C ILE A 78 -12.47 1.85 1.74
N ASP A 79 -12.40 3.17 1.93
CA ASP A 79 -13.52 4.10 1.75
C ASP A 79 -13.07 5.43 1.12
N ASP A 80 -13.93 6.45 1.15
CA ASP A 80 -13.70 7.77 0.55
C ASP A 80 -13.06 8.79 1.50
N VAL A 81 -12.52 8.34 2.64
CA VAL A 81 -11.93 9.18 3.68
C VAL A 81 -10.43 8.89 3.82
N PHE A 82 -9.60 9.90 3.51
CA PHE A 82 -8.19 9.83 3.85
C PHE A 82 -7.97 10.09 5.36
N GLU A 83 -7.44 9.10 6.06
CA GLU A 83 -7.01 9.20 7.46
C GLU A 83 -5.50 8.97 7.56
N HIS A 84 -4.73 10.06 7.70
CA HIS A 84 -3.26 10.02 7.69
C HIS A 84 -2.66 9.09 8.75
N ASP A 85 -3.36 8.85 9.86
CA ASP A 85 -2.89 8.05 11.00
C ASP A 85 -3.19 6.56 10.85
N LYS A 86 -4.00 6.16 9.86
CA LYS A 86 -4.54 4.80 9.75
C LYS A 86 -4.53 4.30 8.30
N PRO A 87 -3.36 3.89 7.77
CA PRO A 87 -3.27 3.33 6.44
C PRO A 87 -4.16 2.09 6.26
N GLU A 88 -4.72 1.93 5.07
CA GLU A 88 -5.50 0.74 4.70
C GLU A 88 -4.61 -0.50 4.61
N PHE A 89 -3.36 -0.33 4.17
CA PHE A 89 -2.40 -1.42 4.04
C PHE A 89 -1.19 -1.24 4.96
N LEU A 90 -0.87 -2.32 5.68
CA LEU A 90 0.42 -2.52 6.34
C LEU A 90 1.31 -3.36 5.45
N MET A 91 2.57 -2.96 5.28
CA MET A 91 3.52 -3.64 4.41
C MET A 91 4.64 -4.30 5.23
N TYR A 92 4.93 -5.57 4.95
CA TYR A 92 5.96 -6.33 5.68
C TYR A 92 7.07 -6.78 4.73
N GLY A 93 8.29 -6.91 5.29
CA GLY A 93 9.49 -7.24 4.52
C GLY A 93 9.55 -8.69 4.03
N GLY A 94 8.52 -9.49 4.25
CA GLY A 94 8.49 -10.91 3.91
C GLY A 94 7.15 -11.57 4.24
N GLU A 95 7.05 -12.85 3.92
CA GLU A 95 5.85 -13.67 4.14
C GLU A 95 5.92 -14.52 5.42
N ASP A 96 7.09 -14.55 6.08
CA ASP A 96 7.25 -15.23 7.36
C ASP A 96 6.63 -14.41 8.49
N ARG A 97 6.08 -15.09 9.50
CA ARG A 97 5.36 -14.43 10.60
C ARG A 97 6.20 -13.43 11.41
N ASP A 98 7.52 -13.57 11.43
CA ASP A 98 8.44 -12.65 12.08
C ASP A 98 8.91 -11.50 11.18
N SER A 99 8.45 -11.44 9.92
CA SER A 99 8.75 -10.34 9.01
C SER A 99 8.31 -9.01 9.59
N GLU A 100 9.22 -8.05 9.61
CA GLU A 100 9.00 -6.74 10.23
C GLU A 100 8.17 -5.83 9.33
N LEU A 101 7.45 -4.89 9.94
CA LEU A 101 6.76 -3.80 9.27
C LEU A 101 7.78 -2.88 8.58
N VAL A 102 7.60 -2.62 7.29
CA VAL A 102 8.55 -1.84 6.47
C VAL A 102 7.94 -0.58 5.87
N GLY A 103 6.62 -0.52 5.71
CA GLY A 103 5.96 0.59 5.05
C GLY A 103 4.44 0.56 5.19
N PHE A 104 3.81 1.54 4.55
CA PHE A 104 2.37 1.74 4.57
C PHE A 104 1.85 2.08 3.19
N ALA A 105 0.58 1.74 2.93
CA ALA A 105 -0.15 2.33 1.82
C ALA A 105 -1.55 2.79 2.24
N TRP A 106 -1.95 3.95 1.72
CA TRP A 106 -3.32 4.44 1.80
C TRP A 106 -4.03 4.13 0.51
N PHE A 107 -5.30 3.73 0.59
CA PHE A 107 -6.10 3.32 -0.55
C PHE A 107 -7.51 3.89 -0.45
N VAL A 108 -7.75 4.98 -1.18
CA VAL A 108 -8.90 5.87 -0.98
C VAL A 108 -9.75 5.96 -2.24
N HIS A 109 -11.06 5.80 -2.09
CA HIS A 109 -12.04 6.01 -3.16
C HIS A 109 -12.19 7.51 -3.45
N ALA A 110 -11.91 7.94 -4.67
CA ALA A 110 -12.11 9.33 -5.11
C ALA A 110 -12.34 9.37 -6.64
N PRO A 111 -12.95 10.45 -7.18
CA PRO A 111 -13.18 10.58 -8.61
C PRO A 111 -11.93 10.36 -9.46
N ALA A 112 -12.06 9.67 -10.59
CA ALA A 112 -10.94 9.30 -11.46
C ALA A 112 -10.17 10.49 -12.07
N ASP A 113 -10.77 11.69 -12.11
CA ASP A 113 -10.19 12.88 -12.73
C ASP A 113 -9.35 13.73 -11.77
N SER A 114 -9.39 13.44 -10.46
CA SER A 114 -8.61 14.16 -9.45
C SER A 114 -8.27 13.28 -8.25
N PRO A 115 -7.00 13.24 -7.80
CA PRO A 115 -6.64 12.52 -6.59
C PRO A 115 -7.31 13.13 -5.36
N PRO A 116 -7.51 12.36 -4.28
CA PRO A 116 -7.99 12.88 -3.01
C PRO A 116 -7.00 13.89 -2.42
N GLU A 117 -7.47 14.67 -1.43
CA GLU A 117 -6.56 15.38 -0.54
C GLU A 117 -5.78 14.35 0.29
N GLY A 118 -4.47 14.55 0.41
CA GLY A 118 -3.57 13.63 1.10
C GLY A 118 -2.83 14.31 2.25
N PHE A 119 -1.54 14.03 2.37
CA PHE A 119 -0.70 14.59 3.40
C PHE A 119 -0.41 16.07 3.16
N THR A 120 0.00 16.75 4.23
CA THR A 120 0.36 18.15 4.15
C THR A 120 1.54 18.38 3.18
N GLY A 121 1.33 19.27 2.21
CA GLY A 121 2.39 19.77 1.32
C GLY A 121 2.37 19.22 -0.10
N ASP A 122 1.35 18.44 -0.48
CA ASP A 122 1.11 17.96 -1.86
C ASP A 122 2.28 17.15 -2.45
N ASN A 123 3.05 16.48 -1.59
CA ASN A 123 4.18 15.62 -1.96
C ASN A 123 3.77 14.14 -2.05
N ASP A 124 2.48 13.83 -2.09
CA ASP A 124 1.99 12.45 -2.24
C ASP A 124 2.12 11.99 -3.69
N TRP A 125 2.63 10.77 -3.89
CA TRP A 125 2.59 10.11 -5.20
C TRP A 125 1.32 9.27 -5.33
N TRP A 126 0.18 9.96 -5.42
CA TRP A 126 -1.08 9.30 -5.75
C TRP A 126 -0.99 8.65 -7.14
N HIS A 127 -1.21 7.34 -7.17
CA HIS A 127 -1.34 6.54 -8.39
C HIS A 127 -2.57 5.66 -8.31
N ARG A 128 -2.88 4.94 -9.38
CA ARG A 128 -4.04 4.05 -9.48
C ARG A 128 -3.68 2.83 -10.30
N HIS A 129 -4.40 1.74 -10.06
CA HIS A 129 -4.51 0.61 -10.98
C HIS A 129 -5.83 0.74 -11.72
N GLU A 130 -5.87 0.45 -13.02
CA GLU A 130 -7.14 0.43 -13.77
C GLU A 130 -7.99 -0.74 -13.25
N SER A 131 -7.34 -1.89 -13.04
CA SER A 131 -7.96 -3.06 -12.42
C SER A 131 -6.95 -3.91 -11.66
N LEU A 132 -7.44 -4.58 -10.61
CA LEU A 132 -6.70 -5.67 -9.97
C LEU A 132 -7.48 -6.97 -10.14
N CYS A 133 -6.77 -8.01 -10.55
CA CYS A 133 -7.29 -9.36 -10.56
C CYS A 133 -7.22 -9.93 -9.14
N LEU A 134 -8.36 -10.03 -8.45
CA LEU A 134 -8.44 -10.49 -7.06
C LEU A 134 -9.12 -11.85 -6.99
N ARG A 135 -8.57 -12.76 -6.19
CA ARG A 135 -9.20 -14.05 -5.89
C ARG A 135 -10.36 -13.83 -4.90
N PRO A 136 -11.63 -14.10 -5.28
CA PRO A 136 -12.77 -13.77 -4.42
C PRO A 136 -12.82 -14.47 -3.07
N SER A 137 -12.12 -15.61 -2.91
CA SER A 137 -12.14 -16.39 -1.67
C SER A 137 -11.40 -15.74 -0.51
N ASP A 138 -10.37 -14.96 -0.79
CA ASP A 138 -9.45 -14.42 0.23
C ASP A 138 -8.84 -13.06 -0.14
N PHE A 139 -9.32 -12.43 -1.22
CA PHE A 139 -8.88 -11.10 -1.66
C PHE A 139 -7.42 -11.07 -2.14
N LEU A 140 -6.79 -12.20 -2.40
CA LEU A 140 -5.40 -12.24 -2.84
C LEU A 140 -5.26 -11.74 -4.29
N MET A 141 -4.33 -10.82 -4.53
CA MET A 141 -3.98 -10.31 -5.84
C MET A 141 -3.33 -11.40 -6.69
N ARG A 142 -3.82 -11.53 -7.92
CA ARG A 142 -3.37 -12.50 -8.92
C ARG A 142 -2.80 -11.81 -10.16
N GLY A 143 -2.84 -10.48 -10.22
CA GLY A 143 -2.28 -9.66 -11.29
C GLY A 143 -2.86 -8.25 -11.25
N ALA A 144 -2.20 -7.32 -11.92
CA ALA A 144 -2.64 -5.95 -12.10
C ALA A 144 -2.82 -5.67 -13.60
N ASP A 145 -3.91 -5.00 -13.96
CA ASP A 145 -4.15 -4.50 -15.33
C ASP A 145 -4.05 -5.59 -16.42
N ILE A 146 -4.56 -6.79 -16.10
CA ILE A 146 -4.59 -7.96 -17.01
C ILE A 146 -5.98 -8.19 -17.61
N GLU A 147 -6.03 -8.79 -18.79
CA GLU A 147 -7.29 -9.17 -19.46
C GLU A 147 -8.11 -10.16 -18.62
N ASP A 148 -9.45 -10.09 -18.69
CA ASP A 148 -10.37 -10.95 -17.94
C ASP A 148 -10.06 -12.44 -18.09
N THR A 149 -9.79 -12.89 -19.32
CA THR A 149 -9.46 -14.30 -19.59
C THR A 149 -8.18 -14.74 -18.87
N GLN A 150 -7.20 -13.85 -18.70
CA GLN A 150 -5.99 -14.14 -17.94
C GLN A 150 -6.29 -14.16 -16.45
N CYS A 151 -7.12 -13.25 -15.96
CA CYS A 151 -7.54 -13.20 -14.57
C CYS A 151 -8.34 -14.44 -14.14
N GLU A 152 -9.32 -14.85 -14.94
CA GLU A 152 -10.12 -16.07 -14.73
C GLU A 152 -9.22 -17.32 -14.68
N ASN A 153 -8.22 -17.41 -15.56
CA ASN A 153 -7.25 -18.51 -15.56
C ASN A 153 -6.37 -18.54 -14.29
N ARG A 154 -6.29 -17.43 -13.56
CA ARG A 154 -5.60 -17.32 -12.26
C ARG A 154 -6.56 -17.43 -11.07
N GLU A 155 -7.80 -17.88 -11.32
CA GLU A 155 -8.87 -18.05 -10.33
C GLU A 155 -9.33 -16.73 -9.70
N GLY A 156 -9.12 -15.61 -10.39
CA GLY A 156 -9.53 -14.29 -9.95
C GLY A 156 -10.70 -13.73 -10.76
N ILE A 157 -11.17 -12.56 -10.31
CA ILE A 157 -12.01 -11.65 -11.08
C ILE A 157 -11.34 -10.28 -11.15
N ASN A 158 -11.44 -9.59 -12.28
CA ASN A 158 -10.97 -8.22 -12.38
C ASN A 158 -11.93 -7.31 -11.63
N VAL A 159 -11.38 -6.49 -10.74
CA VAL A 159 -12.10 -5.47 -10.00
C VAL A 159 -11.67 -4.12 -10.55
N ASN A 160 -12.62 -3.32 -11.01
CA ASN A 160 -12.38 -1.98 -11.54
C ASN A 160 -11.99 -1.04 -10.40
N LEU A 161 -10.76 -0.51 -10.45
CA LEU A 161 -10.20 0.35 -9.42
C LEU A 161 -9.82 1.73 -9.95
N GLU A 162 -10.38 2.14 -11.09
CA GLU A 162 -10.14 3.47 -11.68
C GLU A 162 -10.46 4.63 -10.71
N GLU A 163 -11.39 4.44 -9.76
CA GLU A 163 -11.72 5.44 -8.75
C GLU A 163 -11.05 5.19 -7.39
N TYR A 164 -10.03 4.34 -7.32
CA TYR A 164 -9.30 4.07 -6.10
C TYR A 164 -7.84 4.50 -6.23
N TRP A 165 -7.46 5.48 -5.43
CA TRP A 165 -6.14 6.09 -5.41
C TRP A 165 -5.28 5.48 -4.31
N MET A 166 -4.03 5.18 -4.65
CA MET A 166 -3.05 4.62 -3.74
C MET A 166 -1.86 5.56 -3.58
N VAL A 167 -1.35 5.65 -2.36
CA VAL A 167 -0.04 6.26 -2.08
C VAL A 167 0.71 5.36 -1.08
N HIS A 168 1.99 5.14 -1.35
CA HIS A 168 2.89 4.40 -0.47
C HIS A 168 3.68 5.38 0.40
N ALA A 169 4.03 5.00 1.62
CA ALA A 169 4.98 5.74 2.45
C ALA A 169 5.97 4.82 3.18
N TRP A 170 7.26 5.15 3.05
CA TRP A 170 8.40 4.46 3.62
C TRP A 170 8.98 5.29 4.77
N ILE A 171 8.37 5.16 5.94
CA ILE A 171 8.63 6.03 7.10
C ILE A 171 9.01 5.25 8.37
N VAL A 172 8.98 3.92 8.30
CA VAL A 172 9.39 3.03 9.39
C VAL A 172 10.91 2.92 9.37
N ARG A 173 11.57 2.92 10.53
CA ARG A 173 13.03 2.68 10.58
C ARG A 173 13.32 1.18 10.64
N PRO A 174 14.36 0.67 9.96
CA PRO A 174 15.36 1.39 9.16
C PRO A 174 14.90 1.79 7.73
N TRP A 175 13.74 1.31 7.28
CA TRP A 175 13.06 1.50 5.99
C TRP A 175 12.70 2.94 5.58
N LEU A 176 13.28 3.96 6.22
CA LEU A 176 13.07 5.34 5.85
C LEU A 176 13.87 5.62 4.57
N THR A 177 13.19 5.86 3.46
CA THR A 177 13.86 6.20 2.19
C THR A 177 14.53 7.58 2.27
N TYR A 178 15.69 7.69 1.62
CA TYR A 178 16.59 8.83 1.78
C TYR A 178 16.06 10.17 1.22
N ASP A 179 15.54 10.19 -0.01
CA ASP A 179 15.15 11.43 -0.69
C ASP A 179 13.63 11.68 -0.69
N ASP A 180 12.82 10.63 -0.83
CA ASP A 180 11.38 10.75 -1.01
C ASP A 180 10.61 9.60 -0.35
N VAL A 181 10.03 9.90 0.81
CA VAL A 181 9.25 8.94 1.61
C VAL A 181 8.03 8.38 0.89
N PHE A 182 7.52 9.06 -0.14
CA PHE A 182 6.31 8.61 -0.85
C PHE A 182 6.61 7.82 -2.14
N THR A 183 7.87 7.46 -2.38
CA THR A 183 8.23 6.66 -3.55
C THR A 183 7.45 5.34 -3.60
N ASN A 184 7.20 4.79 -4.78
CA ASN A 184 6.44 3.55 -4.92
C ASN A 184 7.21 2.33 -4.39
N HIS A 185 8.55 2.35 -4.46
CA HIS A 185 9.39 1.20 -4.15
C HIS A 185 10.55 1.57 -3.24
N HIS A 186 10.87 0.68 -2.31
CA HIS A 186 12.06 0.71 -1.49
C HIS A 186 13.19 -0.11 -2.13
N PRO A 187 14.34 0.49 -2.47
CA PRO A 187 15.40 -0.18 -3.23
C PRO A 187 16.07 -1.35 -2.49
N CYS A 188 15.98 -1.37 -1.16
CA CYS A 188 16.50 -2.46 -0.32
C CYS A 188 15.53 -3.63 -0.08
N LEU A 189 14.38 -3.66 -0.74
CA LEU A 189 13.53 -4.86 -0.78
C LEU A 189 13.83 -5.59 -2.09
N HIS A 190 14.70 -6.60 -2.05
CA HIS A 190 15.11 -7.35 -3.24
C HIS A 190 14.16 -8.51 -3.54
N GLU A 191 14.25 -9.12 -4.72
CA GLU A 191 13.48 -10.32 -5.07
C GLU A 191 13.63 -11.46 -4.04
N GLU A 192 14.83 -11.63 -3.49
CA GLU A 192 15.14 -12.68 -2.50
C GLU A 192 14.74 -12.31 -1.05
N GLY A 193 14.29 -11.08 -0.82
CA GLY A 193 13.93 -10.57 0.50
C GLY A 193 14.60 -9.24 0.87
N PRO A 194 14.44 -8.81 2.14
CA PRO A 194 14.93 -7.53 2.62
C PRO A 194 16.46 -7.53 2.80
N GLU A 195 17.11 -6.41 2.49
CA GLU A 195 18.54 -6.22 2.81
C GLU A 195 18.77 -6.16 4.33
N GLU A 196 19.75 -6.92 4.81
CA GLU A 196 20.11 -6.98 6.22
C GLU A 196 21.30 -6.06 6.57
N ASP A 197 22.14 -5.71 5.59
CA ASP A 197 23.27 -4.80 5.75
C ASP A 197 22.81 -3.34 5.61
N LEU A 198 22.71 -2.63 6.74
CA LEU A 198 22.33 -1.21 6.80
C LEU A 198 23.34 -0.26 6.12
N GLU A 199 24.54 -0.75 5.77
CA GLU A 199 25.55 0.03 5.03
C GLU A 199 25.51 -0.28 3.52
N ALA A 200 24.58 -1.12 3.06
CA ALA A 200 24.40 -1.40 1.63
C ALA A 200 24.04 -0.12 0.85
N GLU A 201 24.48 -0.07 -0.42
CA GLU A 201 24.33 1.13 -1.25
C GLU A 201 22.85 1.51 -1.46
N CYS A 202 21.94 0.53 -1.51
CA CYS A 202 20.51 0.73 -1.70
C CYS A 202 19.88 1.69 -0.67
N TRP A 203 20.39 1.76 0.57
CA TRP A 203 19.83 2.62 1.61
C TRP A 203 20.01 4.12 1.33
N GLY A 204 20.98 4.46 0.48
CA GLY A 204 21.23 5.82 0.01
C GLY A 204 20.77 6.08 -1.43
N GLU A 205 20.12 5.10 -2.07
CA GLU A 205 19.63 5.25 -3.44
C GLU A 205 18.34 6.08 -3.49
N SER A 206 18.30 7.01 -4.43
CA SER A 206 17.08 7.70 -4.78
C SER A 206 16.28 6.84 -5.74
N THR A 207 15.00 6.62 -5.43
CA THR A 207 14.08 5.94 -6.34
C THR A 207 13.25 6.98 -7.08
N GLU A 208 13.29 6.91 -8.42
CA GLU A 208 12.28 7.60 -9.23
C GLU A 208 10.96 6.82 -9.11
N HIS A 209 9.82 7.49 -9.32
CA HIS A 209 8.52 6.81 -9.37
C HIS A 209 8.50 5.83 -10.55
N VAL A 210 8.76 4.55 -10.28
CA VAL A 210 8.71 3.48 -11.28
C VAL A 210 7.28 2.93 -11.32
N GLY A 211 6.66 2.97 -12.51
CA GLY A 211 5.44 2.22 -12.78
C GLY A 211 5.73 0.73 -12.73
N HIS A 212 4.78 -0.08 -12.28
CA HIS A 212 5.00 -1.50 -12.06
C HIS A 212 4.90 -2.21 -13.42
N ASP A 213 5.94 -2.93 -13.82
CA ASP A 213 5.83 -3.98 -14.83
C ASP A 213 5.65 -5.31 -14.06
N ILE A 214 4.40 -5.73 -13.80
CA ILE A 214 4.05 -7.05 -13.22
C ILE A 214 3.57 -8.00 -14.31
#